data_AF-A0A2Z3HBF8-F1
#
_entry.id   AF-A0A2Z3HBF8-F1
#
_cell.length_a   1.000
_cell.length_b   1.000
_cell.length_c   1.000
_cell.angle_alpha   90.00
_cell.angle_beta   90.00
_cell.angle_gamma   90.00
#
_symmetry.space_group_name_H-M   'P 1'
#
loop_
_entity.id
_entity.type
_entity.pdbx_description
1 polymer ?
#
loop_
_entity_poly.entity_id
_entity_poly.type
_entity_poly.pdbx_seq_one_letter_code
_entity_poly.pdbx_strand_id
1 'polypeptide(L)'
;MTRTAAAPLRYLWALPVTLLGLSCVPLAVVTGGRMRVERGALEVYGGFARFVLRRCLWIEASALCLGHVILGQDRDALDHSRDHEHVHVRQCERWGPLFLPAYFLASYLAWRRGDHFYFDNRFEREAYGLDRKKFSRGR
;
A
#
# COMPACT_ATOMS: atom_id res chain seq x y z
N MET A 1 -24.64 -9.73 -7.02
CA MET A 1 -24.10 -10.10 -8.35
C MET A 1 -22.62 -10.42 -8.20
N THR A 2 -22.33 -11.71 -8.34
CA THR A 2 -21.05 -12.46 -8.30
C THR A 2 -19.75 -11.65 -8.35
N ARG A 3 -19.17 -11.38 -7.17
CA ARG A 3 -17.83 -10.80 -7.00
C ARG A 3 -16.69 -11.84 -7.02
N THR A 4 -17.01 -13.09 -7.39
CA THR A 4 -16.21 -14.28 -7.07
C THR A 4 -15.30 -14.77 -8.20
N ALA A 5 -15.65 -14.58 -9.48
CA ALA A 5 -14.83 -15.14 -10.58
C ALA A 5 -13.56 -14.33 -10.88
N ALA A 6 -13.58 -13.01 -10.67
CA ALA A 6 -12.43 -12.13 -10.96
C ALA A 6 -11.43 -12.03 -9.80
N ALA A 7 -11.82 -12.47 -8.59
CA ALA A 7 -10.97 -12.43 -7.41
C ALA A 7 -9.65 -13.19 -7.63
N PRO A 8 -9.61 -14.47 -8.02
CA PRO A 8 -8.35 -15.20 -8.20
C PRO A 8 -7.43 -14.55 -9.24
N LEU A 9 -7.98 -13.99 -10.32
CA LEU A 9 -7.18 -13.31 -11.34
C LEU A 9 -6.49 -12.05 -10.79
N ARG A 10 -7.15 -11.30 -9.91
CA ARG A 10 -6.55 -10.12 -9.26
C ARG A 10 -5.44 -10.50 -8.29
N TYR A 11 -5.62 -11.58 -7.53
CA TYR A 11 -4.56 -12.11 -6.66
C TYR A 11 -3.36 -12.59 -7.47
N LEU A 12 -3.58 -13.33 -8.56
CA LEU A 12 -2.51 -13.76 -9.47
C LEU A 12 -1.81 -12.57 -10.13
N TRP A 13 -2.57 -11.56 -10.56
CA TRP A 13 -2.03 -10.35 -11.19
C TRP A 13 -1.19 -9.52 -10.22
N ALA A 14 -1.62 -9.38 -8.97
CA ALA A 14 -0.87 -8.68 -7.92
C ALA A 14 0.19 -9.58 -7.24
N LEU A 15 0.30 -10.86 -7.63
CA LEU A 15 1.15 -11.84 -6.94
C LEU A 15 2.61 -11.42 -6.88
N PRO A 16 3.24 -10.89 -7.96
CA PRO A 16 4.65 -10.53 -7.89
C PRO A 16 4.96 -9.46 -6.84
N VAL A 17 4.07 -8.47 -6.67
CA VAL A 17 4.20 -7.45 -5.62
C VAL A 17 3.87 -8.05 -4.25
N THR A 18 2.88 -8.94 -4.18
CA THR A 18 2.49 -9.63 -2.95
C THR A 18 3.62 -10.51 -2.41
N LEU A 19 4.39 -11.17 -3.28
CA LEU A 19 5.55 -12.00 -2.90
C LEU A 19 6.65 -11.18 -2.20
N LEU A 20 6.83 -9.91 -2.59
CA LEU A 20 7.75 -9.01 -1.89
C LEU A 20 7.30 -8.78 -0.45
N GLY A 21 6.00 -8.51 -0.23
CA GLY A 21 5.45 -8.38 1.12
C GLY A 21 5.51 -9.69 1.92
N LEU A 22 5.22 -10.83 1.28
CA LEU A 22 5.30 -12.14 1.91
C LEU A 22 6.72 -12.49 2.37
N SER A 23 7.75 -12.02 1.67
CA SER A 23 9.15 -12.20 2.10
C SER A 23 9.46 -11.55 3.45
N CYS A 24 8.69 -10.52 3.84
CA CYS A 24 8.82 -9.85 5.14
C CYS A 24 8.13 -10.61 6.28
N VAL A 25 7.21 -11.52 6.00
CA VAL A 25 6.46 -12.30 7.01
C VAL A 25 7.37 -13.15 7.90
N PRO A 26 8.26 -14.03 7.38
CA PRO A 26 9.12 -14.84 8.24
C PRO A 26 10.03 -13.98 9.11
N LEU A 27 10.54 -12.86 8.56
CA LEU A 27 11.37 -11.91 9.30
C LEU A 27 10.59 -11.22 10.42
N ALA A 28 9.35 -10.83 10.15
CA ALA A 28 8.46 -10.26 11.16
C ALA A 28 8.18 -11.27 12.29
N VAL A 29 7.93 -12.54 11.96
CA VAL A 29 7.69 -13.58 12.98
C VAL A 29 8.91 -13.79 13.88
N VAL A 30 10.10 -13.93 13.31
CA VAL A 30 11.35 -14.16 14.07
C VAL A 30 11.71 -12.97 14.97
N THR A 31 11.26 -11.77 14.61
CA THR A 31 11.52 -10.54 15.37
C THR A 31 10.37 -10.15 16.31
N GLY A 32 9.41 -11.05 16.55
CA GLY A 32 8.29 -10.84 17.48
C GLY A 32 7.15 -9.96 16.94
N GLY A 33 7.10 -9.76 15.63
CA GLY A 33 5.98 -9.16 14.93
C GLY A 33 4.72 -10.03 14.97
N ARG A 34 3.58 -9.42 14.68
CA ARG A 34 2.25 -10.05 14.67
C ARG A 34 1.61 -9.86 13.30
N MET A 35 0.59 -10.67 13.02
CA MET A 35 -0.15 -10.59 11.77
C MET A 35 -1.64 -10.80 11.99
N ARG A 36 -2.46 -10.24 11.11
CA ARG A 36 -3.90 -10.49 11.01
C ARG A 36 -4.35 -10.36 9.56
N VAL A 37 -5.46 -10.98 9.20
CA VAL A 37 -6.07 -10.81 7.88
C VAL A 37 -7.23 -9.83 8.00
N GLU A 38 -7.26 -8.82 7.15
CA GLU A 38 -8.30 -7.78 7.17
C GLU A 38 -8.65 -7.38 5.74
N ARG A 39 -9.96 -7.33 5.44
CA ARG A 39 -10.51 -7.02 4.10
C ARG A 39 -9.79 -7.70 2.91
N GLY A 40 -9.31 -8.94 3.12
CA GLY A 40 -8.62 -9.73 2.10
C GLY A 40 -7.11 -9.48 1.94
N ALA A 41 -6.50 -8.67 2.81
CA ALA A 41 -5.05 -8.44 2.87
C ALA A 41 -4.47 -8.97 4.19
N LEU A 42 -3.21 -9.41 4.17
CA LEU A 42 -2.45 -9.79 5.35
C LEU A 42 -1.77 -8.55 5.93
N GLU A 43 -2.25 -8.05 7.05
CA GLU A 43 -1.59 -7.00 7.81
C GLU A 43 -0.50 -7.61 8.72
N VAL A 44 0.74 -7.13 8.61
CA VAL A 44 1.91 -7.56 9.37
C VAL A 44 2.48 -6.35 10.12
N TYR A 45 2.68 -6.44 11.43
CA TYR A 45 3.10 -5.30 12.23
C TYR A 45 4.04 -5.63 13.38
N GLY A 46 4.78 -4.62 13.83
CA GLY A 46 5.84 -4.79 14.83
C GLY A 46 7.06 -5.52 14.27
N GLY A 47 8.04 -5.81 15.12
CA GLY A 47 9.28 -6.50 14.73
C GLY A 47 9.93 -5.89 13.49
N PHE A 48 10.22 -6.73 12.49
CA PHE A 48 10.83 -6.37 11.23
C PHE A 48 9.99 -5.38 10.40
N ALA A 49 8.66 -5.48 10.43
CA ALA A 49 7.79 -4.54 9.71
C ALA A 49 7.99 -3.10 10.22
N ARG A 50 8.07 -2.93 11.55
CA ARG A 50 8.39 -1.63 12.18
C ARG A 50 9.79 -1.15 11.80
N PHE A 51 10.78 -2.04 11.78
CA PHE A 51 12.15 -1.70 11.40
C PHE A 51 12.21 -1.14 9.97
N VAL A 52 11.59 -1.83 9.00
CA VAL A 52 11.53 -1.38 7.60
C VAL A 52 10.92 0.01 7.50
N LEU A 53 9.75 0.22 8.12
CA LEU A 53 9.02 1.47 8.05
C LEU A 53 9.76 2.66 8.70
N ARG A 54 10.54 2.41 9.77
CA ARG A 54 11.29 3.47 10.47
C ARG A 54 12.69 3.72 9.94
N ARG A 55 13.30 2.75 9.25
CA ARG A 55 14.75 2.79 8.96
C ARG A 55 15.13 2.57 7.51
N CYS A 56 14.28 1.91 6.71
CA CYS A 56 14.60 1.59 5.32
C CYS A 56 13.92 2.54 4.32
N LEU A 57 12.93 3.32 4.74
CA LEU A 57 12.25 4.29 3.90
C LEU A 57 12.82 5.69 4.10
N TRP A 58 12.85 6.47 3.01
CA TRP A 58 13.24 7.89 3.05
C TRP A 58 12.12 8.81 3.56
N ILE A 59 10.96 8.24 3.90
CA ILE A 59 9.78 8.94 4.40
C ILE A 59 9.32 8.30 5.71
N GLU A 60 8.68 9.08 6.57
CA GLU A 60 8.02 8.55 7.76
C GLU A 60 6.71 7.86 7.36
N ALA A 61 6.75 6.54 7.20
CA ALA A 61 5.58 5.74 6.85
C ALA A 61 5.00 5.03 8.08
N SER A 62 3.69 5.17 8.31
CA SER A 62 2.98 4.43 9.35
C SER A 62 2.63 3.00 8.91
N ALA A 63 2.38 2.83 7.62
CA ALA A 63 2.15 1.56 6.95
C ALA A 63 2.69 1.58 5.50
N LEU A 64 2.77 0.40 4.89
CA LEU A 64 3.20 0.21 3.50
C LEU A 64 2.48 -1.00 2.90
N CYS A 65 1.73 -0.77 1.82
CA CYS A 65 1.11 -1.83 1.04
C CYS A 65 2.07 -2.42 -0.02
N LEU A 66 2.24 -3.75 0.02
CA LEU A 66 2.93 -4.56 -0.97
C LEU A 66 1.97 -5.65 -1.49
N GLY A 67 1.18 -5.29 -2.50
CA GLY A 67 0.17 -6.19 -3.06
C GLY A 67 -0.95 -6.46 -2.05
N HIS A 68 -1.09 -7.71 -1.63
CA HIS A 68 -2.04 -8.12 -0.57
C HIS A 68 -1.41 -8.24 0.82
N VAL A 69 -0.20 -7.72 1.03
CA VAL A 69 0.45 -7.67 2.33
C VAL A 69 0.63 -6.21 2.72
N ILE A 70 0.17 -5.82 3.91
CA ILE A 70 0.31 -4.46 4.43
C ILE A 70 1.23 -4.52 5.64
N LEU A 71 2.36 -3.83 5.58
CA LEU A 71 3.26 -3.68 6.71
C LEU A 71 2.81 -2.49 7.56
N GLY A 72 2.86 -2.60 8.89
CA GLY A 72 2.53 -1.51 9.81
C GLY A 72 3.52 -1.41 10.97
N GLN A 73 3.71 -0.21 11.53
CA GLN A 73 4.58 -0.03 12.70
C GLN A 73 4.01 -0.74 13.94
N ASP A 74 2.71 -0.70 14.09
CA ASP A 74 1.91 -1.33 15.14
C ASP A 74 0.45 -1.46 14.69
N ARG A 75 -0.40 -1.96 15.59
CA ARG A 75 -1.82 -2.19 15.31
C ARG A 75 -2.58 -0.88 15.09
N ASP A 76 -2.28 0.16 15.87
CA ASP A 76 -3.01 1.42 15.82
C ASP A 76 -2.69 2.17 14.53
N ALA A 77 -1.43 2.13 14.08
CA ALA A 77 -1.00 2.63 12.79
C ALA A 77 -1.75 1.95 11.63
N LEU A 78 -1.90 0.62 11.67
CA LEU A 78 -2.70 -0.11 10.69
C LEU A 78 -4.18 0.26 10.74
N ASP A 79 -4.75 0.40 11.94
CA ASP A 79 -6.16 0.77 12.09
C ASP A 79 -6.44 2.18 11.54
N HIS A 80 -5.53 3.13 11.74
CA HIS A 80 -5.63 4.51 11.20
C HIS A 80 -5.40 4.59 9.69
N SER A 81 -4.44 3.83 9.15
CA SER A 81 -4.06 3.88 7.73
C SER A 81 -4.86 2.93 6.85
N ARG A 82 -5.70 2.06 7.43
CA ARG A 82 -6.41 0.98 6.72
C ARG A 82 -7.07 1.41 5.42
N ASP A 83 -7.88 2.47 5.47
CA ASP A 83 -8.63 2.91 4.28
C ASP A 83 -7.69 3.39 3.16
N HIS A 84 -6.58 4.04 3.54
CA HIS A 84 -5.51 4.48 2.65
C HIS A 84 -4.77 3.28 2.04
N GLU A 85 -4.29 2.34 2.85
CA GLU A 85 -3.55 1.17 2.37
C GLU A 85 -4.41 0.26 1.47
N HIS A 86 -5.70 0.14 1.74
CA HIS A 86 -6.59 -0.60 0.84
C HIS A 86 -6.85 0.10 -0.50
N VAL A 87 -6.56 1.41 -0.63
CA VAL A 87 -6.48 2.03 -1.96
C VAL A 87 -5.29 1.45 -2.73
N HIS A 88 -4.13 1.32 -2.09
CA HIS A 88 -2.94 0.72 -2.69
C HIS A 88 -3.13 -0.76 -3.03
N VAL A 89 -3.85 -1.53 -2.21
CA VAL A 89 -4.25 -2.92 -2.55
C VAL A 89 -5.03 -2.91 -3.87
N ARG A 90 -6.04 -2.05 -4.01
CA ARG A 90 -6.84 -1.95 -5.25
C ARG A 90 -6.03 -1.43 -6.45
N GLN A 91 -5.06 -0.57 -6.21
CA GLN A 91 -4.12 -0.13 -7.25
C GLN A 91 -3.23 -1.30 -7.69
N CYS A 92 -2.73 -2.12 -6.76
CA CYS A 92 -2.02 -3.37 -7.08
C CYS A 92 -2.93 -4.35 -7.84
N GLU A 93 -4.20 -4.51 -7.46
CA GLU A 93 -5.15 -5.36 -8.22
C GLU A 93 -5.40 -4.85 -9.65
N ARG A 94 -5.22 -3.54 -9.91
CA ARG A 94 -5.42 -2.93 -11.23
C ARG A 94 -4.15 -2.97 -12.08
N TRP A 95 -3.01 -2.65 -11.48
CA TRP A 95 -1.73 -2.47 -12.18
C TRP A 95 -0.81 -3.69 -12.09
N GLY A 96 -1.03 -4.58 -11.13
CA GLY A 96 -0.25 -5.79 -10.91
C GLY A 96 1.24 -5.45 -10.76
N PRO A 97 2.15 -6.11 -11.50
CA PRO A 97 3.58 -5.85 -11.42
C PRO A 97 3.97 -4.44 -11.87
N LEU A 98 3.13 -3.78 -12.69
CA LEU A 98 3.38 -2.43 -13.17
C LEU A 98 3.09 -1.36 -12.11
N PHE A 99 2.52 -1.72 -10.96
CA PHE A 99 2.21 -0.76 -9.91
C PHE A 99 3.46 -0.03 -9.39
N LEU A 100 4.52 -0.77 -9.02
CA LEU A 100 5.76 -0.18 -8.51
C LEU A 100 6.43 0.76 -9.53
N PRO A 101 6.70 0.36 -10.79
CA PRO A 101 7.31 1.27 -11.75
C PRO A 101 6.39 2.47 -12.07
N ALA A 102 5.07 2.28 -12.12
CA ALA A 102 4.14 3.40 -12.31
C ALA A 102 4.16 4.36 -11.12
N TYR A 103 4.24 3.86 -9.89
CA TYR A 103 4.34 4.66 -8.68
C TYR A 103 5.62 5.51 -8.69
N PHE A 104 6.78 4.91 -8.98
CA PHE A 104 8.04 5.64 -9.08
C PHE A 104 8.03 6.67 -10.20
N LEU A 105 7.46 6.33 -11.37
CA LEU A 105 7.31 7.29 -12.46
C LEU A 105 6.41 8.46 -12.07
N ALA A 106 5.30 8.20 -11.37
CA ALA A 106 4.40 9.26 -10.89
C ALA A 106 5.10 10.17 -9.87
N SER A 107 5.88 9.62 -8.93
CA SER A 107 6.71 10.39 -8.00
C SER A 107 7.77 11.22 -8.73
N TYR A 108 8.44 10.66 -9.73
CA TYR A 108 9.43 11.36 -10.54
C TYR A 108 8.80 12.52 -11.32
N LEU A 109 7.64 12.30 -11.94
CA LEU A 109 6.92 13.35 -12.67
C LEU A 109 6.43 14.47 -11.73
N ALA A 110 6.02 14.16 -10.49
CA ALA A 110 5.68 15.17 -9.48
C ALA A 110 6.91 16.02 -9.13
N TRP A 111 8.04 15.36 -8.81
CA TRP A 111 9.29 16.07 -8.52
C TRP A 111 9.75 16.95 -9.68
N ARG A 112 9.65 16.47 -10.93
CA ARG A 112 10.01 17.24 -12.14
C ARG A 112 9.14 18.49 -12.36
N ARG A 113 7.95 18.56 -11.77
CA ARG A 113 7.08 19.74 -11.80
C ARG A 113 7.36 20.71 -10.65
N GLY A 114 8.27 20.37 -9.73
CA GLY A 114 8.52 21.13 -8.50
C GLY A 114 7.56 20.78 -7.35
N ASP A 115 6.70 19.76 -7.53
CA ASP A 115 5.79 19.27 -6.50
C ASP A 115 6.50 18.30 -5.53
N HIS A 116 5.85 17.96 -4.42
CA HIS A 116 6.40 16.98 -3.47
C HIS A 116 6.30 15.55 -4.02
N PHE A 117 7.44 14.86 -4.22
CA PHE A 117 7.52 13.56 -4.89
C PHE A 117 6.61 12.46 -4.29
N TYR A 118 6.36 12.51 -2.98
CA TYR A 118 5.46 11.59 -2.28
C TYR A 118 4.01 12.10 -2.28
N PHE A 119 3.69 13.16 -1.52
CA PHE A 119 2.31 13.65 -1.36
C PHE A 119 1.59 14.04 -2.66
N ASP A 120 2.32 14.53 -3.67
CA ASP A 120 1.73 14.92 -4.95
C ASP A 120 1.77 13.81 -6.00
N ASN A 121 2.25 12.61 -5.64
CA ASN A 121 2.11 11.42 -6.46
C ASN A 121 0.62 11.12 -6.68
N ARG A 122 0.21 10.88 -7.92
CA ARG A 122 -1.18 10.54 -8.28
C ARG A 122 -1.75 9.38 -7.44
N PHE A 123 -0.94 8.35 -7.18
CA PHE A 123 -1.38 7.19 -6.40
C PHE A 123 -1.65 7.54 -4.93
N GLU A 124 -0.82 8.39 -4.33
CA GLU A 124 -1.00 8.94 -2.98
C GLU A 124 -2.21 9.87 -2.92
N ARG A 125 -2.36 10.76 -3.91
CA ARG A 125 -3.53 11.66 -3.99
C ARG A 125 -4.85 10.89 -4.11
N GLU A 126 -4.87 9.75 -4.81
CA GLU A 126 -6.01 8.84 -4.82
C GLU A 126 -6.22 8.20 -3.43
N ALA A 127 -5.15 7.74 -2.78
CA ALA A 127 -5.20 7.10 -1.46
C ALA A 127 -5.70 8.05 -0.35
N TYR A 128 -5.30 9.32 -0.39
CA TYR A 128 -5.81 10.38 0.50
C TYR A 128 -7.17 10.95 0.05
N GLY A 129 -7.72 10.51 -1.08
CA GLY A 129 -9.01 10.99 -1.60
C GLY A 129 -8.99 12.45 -2.08
N LEU A 130 -7.81 13.02 -2.34
CA LEU A 130 -7.64 14.42 -2.77
C LEU A 130 -8.18 14.65 -4.19
N ASP A 131 -8.20 13.61 -5.03
CA ASP A 131 -8.78 13.68 -6.38
C ASP A 131 -10.31 13.67 -6.40
N ARG A 132 -10.96 13.11 -5.37
CA ARG A 132 -12.44 13.07 -5.29
C ARG A 132 -13.05 14.42 -4.88
N LYS A 133 -12.30 15.30 -4.21
CA LYS A 133 -12.82 16.58 -3.70
C LYS A 133 -13.09 17.63 -4.81
N LYS A 134 -12.55 17.48 -6.02
CA LYS A 134 -12.78 18.43 -7.13
C LYS A 134 -14.21 18.41 -7.70
N PHE A 135 -15.01 17.37 -7.45
CA PHE A 135 -16.37 17.23 -8.01
C PHE A 135 -17.52 17.61 -7.05
N SER A 136 -17.25 18.14 -5.85
CA SER A 136 -18.29 18.51 -4.86
C SER A 136 -18.47 20.02 -4.60
N ARG A 137 -17.69 20.89 -5.25
CA ARG A 137 -17.89 22.36 -5.21
C ARG A 137 -18.59 22.85 -6.47
N GLY A 138 -19.81 22.39 -6.66
CA GLY A 138 -20.65 22.75 -7.79
C GLY A 138 -22.09 22.32 -7.58
N ARG A 139 -22.70 22.80 -6.49
CA ARG A 139 -24.14 22.93 -6.31
C ARG A 139 -24.40 24.07 -5.35
#